data_AF-A0A1Y1XV95-F1
#
_entry.id   AF-A0A1Y1XV95-F1
#
_cell.length_a   1.000
_cell.length_b   1.000
_cell.length_c   1.000
_cell.angle_alpha   90.00
_cell.angle_beta   90.00
_cell.angle_gamma   90.00
#
_symmetry.space_group_name_H-M   'P 1'
#
loop_
_entity.id
_entity.type
_entity.pdbx_description
1 polymer ?
#
loop_
_entity_poly.entity_id
_entity_poly.type
_entity_poly.pdbx_seq_one_letter_code
_entity_poly.pdbx_strand_id
1 'polypeptide(L)'
;MTLNTFHYAGVSSKNVTLGVPRLKEIINVAKNIKTPSLTVYLTPDCARNMENAKKVQVALEHTTLRKVTSATEIYYDPDPENTTIEEDQDFVKAYYEMPDDEIDMSRVSPWLLRIELNRNMMLDKSLNMDDVSNRISENFERDLLCINNDDNSEKLIILCRILNDGGGEKDMDDDRVEEDVFLKRIETHMLNSVSLRGIPRIARVFMVEKKNTYIKANGEFDSHDEWVLETDGNNLHEVMHQDGVDSRRTYSNNCVEIMEV
;
A
#
# COMPACT_ATOMS: atom_id res chain seq x y z
N MET A 1 -11.56 -2.64 37.84
CA MET A 1 -11.72 -3.09 36.45
C MET A 1 -13.20 -3.13 36.13
N THR A 2 -13.68 -2.25 35.26
CA THR A 2 -15.10 -2.17 34.86
C THR A 2 -15.35 -2.98 33.59
N LEU A 3 -16.60 -3.42 33.42
CA LEU A 3 -16.99 -4.53 32.53
C LEU A 3 -16.84 -4.24 31.02
N ASN A 4 -16.73 -2.97 30.61
CA ASN A 4 -16.38 -2.51 29.26
C ASN A 4 -16.14 -0.98 29.37
N THR A 5 -14.90 -0.51 29.44
CA THR A 5 -14.62 0.93 29.53
C THR A 5 -14.55 1.57 28.15
N PHE A 6 -15.62 2.28 27.77
CA PHE A 6 -15.57 3.40 26.84
C PHE A 6 -15.71 4.69 27.65
N HIS A 7 -14.60 5.18 28.21
CA HIS A 7 -14.39 6.59 28.49
C HIS A 7 -12.88 6.84 28.48
N TYR A 8 -12.35 7.28 27.33
CA TYR A 8 -11.05 7.94 27.27
C TYR A 8 -11.29 9.36 26.78
N ALA A 9 -11.10 10.32 27.68
CA ALA A 9 -10.92 11.71 27.31
C ALA A 9 -9.41 11.91 27.08
N GLY A 10 -9.03 12.36 25.88
CA GLY A 10 -7.73 12.99 25.65
C GLY A 10 -6.60 12.15 25.03
N VAL A 11 -6.84 10.92 24.53
CA VAL A 11 -5.82 10.19 23.74
C VAL A 11 -6.46 9.51 22.53
N SER A 12 -5.76 9.60 21.40
CA SER A 12 -6.16 9.39 20.00
C SER A 12 -7.21 8.31 19.68
N SER A 13 -7.92 8.55 18.58
CA SER A 13 -8.91 7.77 17.79
C SER A 13 -8.72 6.24 17.58
N LYS A 14 -7.80 5.59 18.30
CA LYS A 14 -7.46 4.18 18.19
C LYS A 14 -8.19 3.36 19.27
N ASN A 15 -9.13 2.53 18.83
CA ASN A 15 -9.82 1.59 19.71
C ASN A 15 -8.90 0.39 20.01
N VAL A 16 -8.34 0.33 21.22
CA VAL A 16 -7.56 -0.83 21.71
C VAL A 16 -8.46 -1.73 22.56
N THR A 17 -8.32 -3.06 22.46
CA THR A 17 -9.00 -3.98 23.39
C THR A 17 -8.49 -3.79 24.81
N LEU A 18 -9.43 -3.48 25.72
CA LEU A 18 -9.15 -3.27 27.14
C LEU A 18 -10.03 -4.17 28.01
N GLY A 19 -9.67 -4.33 29.28
CA GLY A 19 -10.45 -5.06 30.28
C GLY A 19 -10.46 -6.57 30.08
N VAL A 20 -11.61 -7.20 30.33
CA VAL A 20 -11.78 -8.67 30.32
C VAL A 20 -11.47 -9.30 28.95
N PRO A 21 -11.91 -8.75 27.81
CA PRO A 21 -11.55 -9.28 26.50
C PRO A 21 -10.03 -9.37 26.30
N ARG A 22 -9.29 -8.33 26.72
CA ARG A 22 -7.83 -8.30 26.62
C ARG A 22 -7.15 -9.28 27.57
N LEU A 23 -7.66 -9.38 28.80
CA LEU A 23 -7.17 -10.36 29.77
C LEU A 23 -7.33 -11.79 29.23
N LYS A 24 -8.44 -12.10 28.57
CA LYS A 24 -8.69 -13.40 27.94
C LYS A 24 -7.69 -13.69 26.81
N GLU A 25 -7.33 -12.70 25.99
CA GLU A 25 -6.29 -12.84 24.96
C GLU A 25 -4.94 -13.19 25.56
N ILE A 26 -4.54 -12.50 26.64
CA ILE A 26 -3.25 -12.69 27.31
C ILE A 26 -3.17 -14.06 27.99
N ILE A 27 -4.18 -14.45 28.78
CA ILE A 27 -4.18 -15.73 29.51
C ILE A 27 -4.12 -16.93 28.54
N ASN A 28 -4.80 -16.84 27.41
CA ASN A 28 -4.82 -17.93 26.43
C ASN A 28 -3.67 -17.88 25.42
N VAL A 29 -2.77 -16.89 25.52
CA VAL A 29 -1.66 -16.70 24.59
C VAL A 29 -2.17 -16.71 23.13
N ALA A 30 -3.22 -15.92 22.88
CA ALA A 30 -3.88 -15.90 21.58
C ALA A 30 -2.94 -15.34 20.49
N LYS A 31 -2.69 -16.12 19.42
CA LYS A 31 -1.91 -15.65 18.27
C LYS A 31 -2.58 -14.48 17.53
N ASN A 32 -3.91 -14.58 17.36
CA ASN A 32 -4.72 -13.59 16.67
C ASN A 32 -5.47 -12.73 17.70
N ILE A 33 -4.90 -11.58 18.04
CA ILE A 33 -5.53 -10.59 18.92
C ILE A 33 -6.45 -9.66 18.12
N LYS A 34 -7.50 -9.12 18.75
CA LYS A 34 -8.49 -8.32 18.02
C LYS A 34 -7.98 -6.96 17.54
N THR A 35 -7.11 -6.32 18.32
CA THR A 35 -6.55 -5.01 18.00
C THR A 35 -5.02 -5.09 18.08
N PRO A 36 -4.37 -5.72 17.08
CA PRO A 36 -2.91 -5.76 17.02
C PRO A 36 -2.37 -4.34 16.83
N SER A 37 -1.32 -4.01 17.56
CA SER A 37 -0.70 -2.69 17.46
C SER A 37 0.74 -2.68 17.92
N LEU A 38 1.56 -1.90 17.23
CA LEU A 38 2.92 -1.55 17.63
C LEU A 38 2.97 -0.08 18.07
N THR A 39 3.86 0.21 19.01
CA THR A 39 4.34 1.55 19.32
C THR A 39 5.79 1.61 18.87
N VAL A 40 6.02 2.28 17.75
CA VAL A 40 7.29 2.36 17.05
C VAL A 40 7.94 3.69 17.39
N TYR A 41 9.06 3.61 18.10
CA TYR A 41 9.87 4.77 18.41
C TYR A 41 10.83 5.03 17.26
N LEU A 42 11.12 6.30 17.00
CA LEU A 42 12.03 6.71 15.95
C LEU A 42 13.42 7.00 16.54
N THR A 43 14.43 6.94 15.69
CA THR A 43 15.78 7.44 15.99
C THR A 43 15.72 8.94 16.32
N PRO A 44 16.65 9.48 17.13
CA PRO A 44 16.60 10.88 17.56
C PRO A 44 16.51 11.91 16.42
N ASP A 45 17.12 11.61 15.27
CA ASP A 45 17.12 12.49 14.09
C ASP A 45 15.75 12.53 13.39
N CYS A 46 15.06 11.39 13.34
CA CYS A 46 13.70 11.29 12.80
C CYS A 46 12.65 11.76 13.82
N ALA A 47 12.85 11.46 15.10
CA ALA A 47 11.89 11.72 16.18
C ALA A 47 11.66 13.22 16.45
N ARG A 48 12.63 14.09 16.12
CA ARG A 48 12.53 15.54 16.31
C ARG A 48 12.07 16.30 15.07
N ASN A 49 11.99 15.64 13.93
CA ASN A 49 11.60 16.27 12.66
C ASN A 49 10.36 15.57 12.08
N MET A 50 9.26 16.32 12.02
CA MET A 50 7.98 15.89 11.47
C MET A 50 8.10 15.29 10.06
N GLU A 51 8.88 15.91 9.18
CA GLU A 51 9.01 15.46 7.78
C GLU A 51 9.71 14.10 7.69
N ASN A 52 10.73 13.89 8.52
CA ASN A 52 11.43 12.61 8.59
C ASN A 52 10.56 11.53 9.24
N ALA A 53 9.80 11.88 10.28
CA ALA A 53 8.81 10.98 10.88
C ALA A 53 7.74 10.56 9.85
N LYS A 54 7.27 11.50 9.01
CA LYS A 54 6.32 11.21 7.93
C LYS A 54 6.92 10.25 6.88
N LYS A 55 8.20 10.38 6.53
CA LYS A 55 8.87 9.41 5.62
C LYS A 55 8.85 8.00 6.18
N VAL A 56 9.16 7.82 7.47
CA VAL A 56 9.10 6.50 8.13
C VAL A 56 7.65 6.01 8.21
N GLN A 57 6.69 6.89 8.51
CA GLN A 57 5.27 6.55 8.52
C GLN A 57 4.82 5.94 7.18
N VAL A 58 5.17 6.58 6.06
CA VAL A 58 4.84 6.13 4.71
C VAL A 58 5.55 4.81 4.38
N ALA A 59 6.77 4.61 4.84
CA ALA A 59 7.52 3.36 4.65
C ALA A 59 6.94 2.18 5.43
N LEU A 60 6.27 2.42 6.56
CA LEU A 60 5.67 1.37 7.39
C LEU A 60 4.25 0.99 6.94
N GLU A 61 3.46 1.96 6.49
CA GLU A 61 2.05 1.76 6.17
C GLU A 61 1.86 0.94 4.88
N HIS A 62 1.24 -0.24 5.01
CA HIS A 62 0.92 -1.08 3.87
C HIS A 62 -0.08 -0.37 2.94
N THR A 63 0.40 -0.11 1.73
CA THR A 63 -0.34 0.58 0.67
C THR A 63 -0.47 -0.38 -0.50
N THR A 64 -1.68 -0.93 -0.66
CA THR A 64 -2.06 -1.74 -1.82
C THR A 64 -2.57 -0.85 -2.95
N LEU A 65 -2.58 -1.38 -4.17
CA LEU A 65 -3.15 -0.67 -5.33
C LEU A 65 -4.60 -0.22 -5.06
N ARG A 66 -5.44 -1.08 -4.45
CA ARG A 66 -6.81 -0.74 -4.04
C ARG A 66 -6.93 0.57 -3.25
N LYS A 67 -5.93 0.91 -2.44
CA LYS A 67 -5.99 2.09 -1.56
C LYS A 67 -5.71 3.39 -2.32
N VAL A 68 -4.96 3.32 -3.41
CA VAL A 68 -4.62 4.47 -4.27
C VAL A 68 -5.54 4.58 -5.48
N THR A 69 -6.22 3.51 -5.88
CA THR A 69 -7.19 3.52 -6.99
C THR A 69 -8.48 4.27 -6.63
N SER A 70 -8.88 5.18 -7.51
CA SER A 70 -10.17 5.90 -7.47
C SER A 70 -11.26 5.09 -8.16
N ALA A 71 -11.00 4.63 -9.38
CA ALA A 71 -11.94 3.88 -10.20
C ALA A 71 -11.22 2.91 -11.14
N THR A 72 -11.92 1.84 -11.52
CA THR A 72 -11.50 0.86 -12.52
C THR A 72 -12.61 0.72 -13.55
N GLU A 73 -12.23 0.74 -14.83
CA GLU A 73 -13.15 0.68 -15.95
C GLU A 73 -12.62 -0.31 -16.98
N ILE A 74 -13.51 -1.11 -17.57
CA ILE A 74 -13.15 -2.07 -18.60
C ILE A 74 -13.76 -1.60 -19.91
N TYR A 75 -12.91 -1.35 -20.90
CA TYR A 75 -13.29 -0.94 -22.24
C TYR A 75 -12.97 -2.03 -23.25
N TYR A 76 -13.79 -2.12 -24.29
CA TYR A 76 -13.46 -2.87 -25.49
C TYR A 76 -12.86 -1.90 -26.50
N ASP A 77 -11.57 -2.04 -26.77
CA ASP A 77 -10.77 -1.13 -27.58
C ASP A 77 -9.88 -1.92 -28.57
N PRO A 78 -10.41 -2.22 -29.77
CA PRO A 78 -9.79 -3.13 -30.73
C PRO A 78 -8.43 -2.68 -31.28
N ASP A 79 -8.22 -1.38 -31.39
CA ASP A 79 -6.98 -0.80 -31.89
C ASP A 79 -6.09 -0.42 -30.68
N PRO A 80 -4.92 -1.05 -30.50
CA PRO A 80 -4.02 -0.72 -29.41
C PRO A 80 -3.35 0.65 -29.57
N GLU A 81 -3.13 1.12 -30.81
CA GLU A 81 -2.45 2.40 -31.08
C GLU A 81 -3.42 3.58 -31.01
N ASN A 82 -4.61 3.42 -31.57
CA ASN A 82 -5.63 4.48 -31.62
C ASN A 82 -6.79 4.13 -30.69
N THR A 83 -6.63 4.51 -29.42
CA THR A 83 -7.69 4.26 -28.44
C THR A 83 -8.97 5.03 -28.75
N THR A 84 -10.10 4.39 -28.48
CA THR A 84 -11.44 5.00 -28.57
C THR A 84 -11.66 6.10 -27.52
N ILE A 85 -10.83 6.16 -26.47
CA ILE A 85 -10.95 7.10 -25.35
C ILE A 85 -10.21 8.40 -25.69
N GLU A 86 -10.94 9.48 -25.99
CA GLU A 86 -10.37 10.77 -26.39
C GLU A 86 -9.36 11.34 -25.37
N GLU A 87 -9.59 11.13 -24.07
CA GLU A 87 -8.69 11.62 -23.00
C GLU A 87 -7.33 10.91 -23.01
N ASP A 88 -7.26 9.68 -23.52
CA ASP A 88 -6.08 8.82 -23.42
C ASP A 88 -5.26 8.77 -24.72
N GLN A 89 -5.80 9.30 -25.83
CA GLN A 89 -5.18 9.25 -27.16
C GLN A 89 -3.77 9.85 -27.21
N ASP A 90 -3.56 11.00 -26.56
CA ASP A 90 -2.31 11.74 -26.66
C ASP A 90 -1.11 10.94 -26.11
N PHE A 91 -1.27 10.33 -24.93
CA PHE A 91 -0.17 9.58 -24.31
C PHE A 91 -0.03 8.15 -24.85
N VAL A 92 -1.13 7.50 -25.23
CA VAL A 92 -1.08 6.18 -25.88
C VAL A 92 -0.33 6.28 -27.20
N LYS A 93 -0.64 7.29 -28.01
CA LYS A 93 0.04 7.52 -29.27
C LYS A 93 1.54 7.81 -29.07
N ALA A 94 1.87 8.67 -28.10
CA ALA A 94 3.27 8.98 -27.78
C ALA A 94 4.06 7.72 -27.37
N TYR A 95 3.43 6.79 -26.63
CA TYR A 95 4.05 5.52 -26.25
C TYR A 95 4.44 4.66 -27.46
N TYR A 96 3.55 4.52 -28.45
CA TYR A 96 3.85 3.73 -29.66
C TYR A 96 4.73 4.46 -30.69
N GLU A 97 4.80 5.79 -30.65
CA GLU A 97 5.71 6.58 -31.50
C GLU A 97 7.19 6.39 -31.11
N MET A 98 7.47 5.95 -29.87
CA MET A 98 8.81 5.61 -29.37
C MET A 98 8.82 4.17 -28.83
N PRO A 99 8.85 3.13 -29.70
CA PRO A 99 8.83 1.76 -29.24
C PRO A 99 10.15 1.40 -28.55
N ASP A 100 10.12 1.27 -27.23
CA ASP A 100 11.25 0.78 -26.42
C ASP A 100 11.39 -0.75 -26.53
N ASP A 101 10.31 -1.46 -26.86
CA ASP A 101 10.26 -2.92 -27.00
C ASP A 101 9.60 -3.35 -28.33
N GLU A 102 10.09 -4.44 -28.93
CA GLU A 102 9.45 -5.13 -30.05
C GLU A 102 8.21 -5.92 -29.56
N ILE A 103 7.18 -5.21 -29.10
CA ILE A 103 5.92 -5.82 -28.70
C ILE A 103 5.16 -6.20 -29.96
N ASP A 104 4.94 -7.51 -30.15
CA ASP A 104 4.07 -8.00 -31.22
C ASP A 104 2.62 -7.60 -30.93
N MET A 105 2.14 -6.58 -31.64
CA MET A 105 0.80 -6.03 -31.53
C MET A 105 -0.30 -7.07 -31.75
N SER A 106 -0.01 -8.17 -32.46
CA SER A 106 -0.96 -9.26 -32.67
C SER A 106 -1.27 -10.07 -31.41
N ARG A 107 -0.46 -9.91 -30.36
CA ARG A 107 -0.62 -10.61 -29.07
C ARG A 107 -1.39 -9.80 -28.04
N VAL A 108 -1.70 -8.55 -28.33
CA VAL A 108 -2.37 -7.65 -27.38
C VAL A 108 -3.89 -7.88 -27.45
N SER A 109 -4.50 -8.10 -26.28
CA SER A 109 -5.95 -8.25 -26.19
C SER A 109 -6.68 -6.94 -26.54
N PRO A 110 -7.83 -7.02 -27.24
CA PRO A 110 -8.67 -5.85 -27.50
C PRO A 110 -9.34 -5.30 -26.22
N TRP A 111 -9.29 -6.02 -25.12
CA TRP A 111 -9.82 -5.52 -23.86
C TRP A 111 -8.81 -4.66 -23.11
N LEU A 112 -9.28 -3.51 -22.65
CA LEU A 112 -8.49 -2.49 -21.96
C LEU A 112 -9.02 -2.32 -20.54
N LEU A 113 -8.17 -2.56 -19.55
CA LEU A 113 -8.44 -2.19 -18.16
C LEU A 113 -7.84 -0.81 -17.89
N ARG A 114 -8.71 0.19 -17.69
CA ARG A 114 -8.34 1.55 -17.34
C ARG A 114 -8.45 1.74 -15.83
N ILE A 115 -7.35 2.14 -15.20
CA ILE A 115 -7.26 2.36 -13.76
C ILE A 115 -7.00 3.85 -13.51
N GLU A 116 -7.92 4.52 -12.84
CA GLU A 116 -7.74 5.90 -12.41
C GLU A 116 -7.21 5.93 -10.97
N LEU A 117 -6.07 6.58 -10.76
CA LEU A 117 -5.44 6.74 -9.45
C LEU A 117 -5.82 8.07 -8.80
N ASN A 118 -5.94 8.04 -7.48
CA ASN A 118 -6.24 9.21 -6.67
C ASN A 118 -4.96 10.02 -6.40
N ARG A 119 -4.89 11.21 -7.00
CA ARG A 119 -3.74 12.13 -6.86
C ARG A 119 -3.40 12.49 -5.41
N ASN A 120 -4.40 12.71 -4.55
CA ASN A 120 -4.16 13.06 -3.16
C ASN A 120 -3.51 11.90 -2.39
N MET A 121 -3.93 10.66 -2.67
CA MET A 121 -3.35 9.47 -2.06
C MET A 121 -1.93 9.20 -2.58
N MET A 122 -1.68 9.40 -3.87
CA MET A 122 -0.35 9.28 -4.46
C MET A 122 0.65 10.24 -3.82
N LEU A 123 0.25 11.51 -3.62
CA LEU A 123 1.07 12.52 -2.94
C LEU A 123 1.30 12.18 -1.46
N ASP A 124 0.26 11.77 -0.73
CA ASP A 124 0.41 11.44 0.70
C ASP A 124 1.32 10.23 0.93
N LYS A 125 1.32 9.27 -0.01
CA LYS A 125 2.18 8.08 0.02
C LYS A 125 3.51 8.24 -0.71
N SER A 126 3.77 9.43 -1.27
CA SER A 126 5.00 9.74 -2.01
C SER A 126 5.32 8.67 -3.06
N LEU A 127 4.33 8.37 -3.90
CA LEU A 127 4.39 7.43 -5.02
C LEU A 127 4.32 8.18 -6.34
N ASN A 128 5.07 7.72 -7.33
CA ASN A 128 5.01 8.20 -8.71
C ASN A 128 4.26 7.21 -9.61
N MET A 129 3.84 7.64 -10.80
CA MET A 129 3.19 6.75 -11.77
C MET A 129 4.10 5.59 -12.18
N ASP A 130 5.39 5.85 -12.40
CA ASP A 130 6.36 4.82 -12.76
C ASP A 130 6.57 3.79 -11.64
N ASP A 131 6.51 4.20 -10.37
CA ASP A 131 6.61 3.25 -9.25
C ASP A 131 5.44 2.26 -9.27
N VAL A 132 4.24 2.76 -9.62
CA VAL A 132 3.02 1.94 -9.66
C VAL A 132 3.02 1.03 -10.89
N SER A 133 3.34 1.56 -12.07
CA SER A 133 3.38 0.75 -13.31
C SER A 133 4.42 -0.36 -13.20
N ASN A 134 5.64 -0.05 -12.74
CA ASN A 134 6.69 -1.04 -12.54
C ASN A 134 6.28 -2.14 -11.54
N ARG A 135 5.61 -1.78 -10.44
CA ARG A 135 5.10 -2.77 -9.47
C ARG A 135 4.01 -3.67 -10.03
N ILE A 136 3.15 -3.14 -10.90
CA ILE A 136 2.14 -3.95 -11.58
C ILE A 136 2.83 -4.90 -12.56
N SER A 137 3.77 -4.40 -13.37
CA SER A 137 4.53 -5.22 -14.33
C SER A 137 5.37 -6.31 -13.64
N GLU A 138 6.02 -6.02 -12.51
CA GLU A 138 6.76 -7.02 -11.71
C GLU A 138 5.86 -8.14 -11.19
N ASN A 139 4.62 -7.82 -10.79
CA ASN A 139 3.69 -8.80 -10.23
C ASN A 139 3.00 -9.68 -11.28
N PHE A 140 2.89 -9.21 -12.51
CA PHE A 140 2.19 -9.88 -13.61
C PHE A 140 3.11 -10.25 -14.79
N GLU A 141 4.42 -10.08 -14.61
CA GLU A 141 5.52 -10.43 -15.51
C GLU A 141 5.24 -10.12 -17.00
N ARG A 142 4.92 -11.15 -17.79
CA ARG A 142 4.76 -11.10 -19.25
C ARG A 142 3.31 -11.16 -19.71
N ASP A 143 2.37 -11.28 -18.77
CA ASP A 143 0.96 -11.50 -19.10
C ASP A 143 0.22 -10.17 -19.31
N LEU A 144 0.83 -9.05 -18.93
CA LEU A 144 0.16 -7.76 -18.90
C LEU A 144 1.07 -6.62 -19.37
N LEU A 145 0.59 -5.89 -20.38
CA LEU A 145 1.16 -4.64 -20.86
C LEU A 145 0.57 -3.48 -20.05
N CYS A 146 1.43 -2.71 -19.39
CA CYS A 146 1.06 -1.49 -18.66
C CYS A 146 1.55 -0.25 -19.42
N ILE A 147 0.66 0.72 -19.62
CA ILE A 147 0.97 2.04 -20.14
C ILE A 147 0.46 3.07 -19.15
N ASN A 148 1.30 3.98 -18.69
CA ASN A 148 0.92 5.07 -17.80
C ASN A 148 1.09 6.42 -18.48
N ASN A 149 0.31 7.40 -18.04
CA ASN A 149 0.54 8.79 -18.38
C ASN A 149 1.46 9.49 -17.37
N ASP A 150 1.91 10.70 -17.71
CA ASP A 150 2.81 11.49 -16.86
C ASP A 150 2.14 11.94 -15.54
N ASP A 151 2.96 12.06 -14.49
CA ASP A 151 2.56 12.58 -13.16
C ASP A 151 1.95 14.01 -13.21
N ASN A 152 2.23 14.76 -14.28
CA ASN A 152 1.74 16.13 -14.48
C ASN A 152 0.31 16.19 -15.06
N SER A 153 -0.21 15.06 -15.54
CA SER A 153 -1.56 14.94 -16.09
C SER A 153 -2.63 15.36 -15.09
N GLU A 154 -3.81 15.78 -15.57
CA GLU A 154 -4.92 16.13 -14.67
C GLU A 154 -5.45 14.90 -13.92
N LYS A 155 -5.62 13.80 -14.66
CA LYS A 155 -5.96 12.47 -14.14
C LYS A 155 -4.74 11.57 -14.24
N LEU A 156 -4.53 10.76 -13.21
CA LEU A 156 -3.47 9.75 -13.17
C LEU A 156 -4.05 8.43 -13.67
N ILE A 157 -3.63 7.97 -14.84
CA ILE A 157 -4.26 6.86 -15.54
C ILE A 157 -3.21 5.80 -15.87
N ILE A 158 -3.56 4.55 -15.56
CA ILE A 158 -2.81 3.37 -16.01
C ILE A 158 -3.74 2.52 -16.86
N LEU A 159 -3.24 2.19 -18.04
CA LEU A 159 -3.87 1.31 -19.01
C LEU A 159 -3.19 -0.05 -18.97
N CYS A 160 -3.99 -1.09 -18.80
CA CYS A 160 -3.55 -2.46 -18.68
C CYS A 160 -4.19 -3.31 -19.78
N ARG A 161 -3.39 -3.99 -20.60
CA ARG A 161 -3.86 -4.95 -21.61
C ARG A 161 -3.25 -6.31 -21.39
N ILE A 162 -4.00 -7.37 -21.64
CA ILE A 162 -3.51 -8.74 -21.54
C ILE A 162 -2.64 -9.06 -22.76
N LEU A 163 -1.52 -9.73 -22.55
CA LEU A 163 -0.66 -10.29 -23.58
C LEU A 163 -0.96 -11.78 -23.71
N ASN A 164 -1.49 -12.19 -24.86
CA ASN A 164 -1.74 -13.60 -25.16
C ASN A 164 -0.43 -14.27 -25.60
N ASP A 165 -0.13 -15.43 -25.03
CA ASP A 165 1.06 -16.21 -25.35
C ASP A 165 0.84 -17.08 -26.60
N GLY A 166 0.48 -16.46 -27.74
CA GLY A 166 0.48 -17.05 -29.09
C GLY A 166 -0.19 -18.42 -29.28
N GLY A 167 -1.00 -18.87 -28.33
CA GLY A 167 -1.27 -20.27 -28.08
C GLY A 167 -2.68 -20.70 -28.44
N GLY A 168 -3.02 -20.65 -29.72
CA GLY A 168 -4.09 -21.47 -30.31
C GLY A 168 -5.22 -20.70 -30.98
N GLU A 169 -5.36 -20.92 -32.28
CA GLU A 169 -6.63 -20.74 -33.00
C GLU A 169 -7.67 -21.68 -32.37
N LYS A 170 -8.52 -21.14 -31.49
CA LYS A 170 -9.74 -21.80 -31.00
C LYS A 170 -10.89 -20.79 -30.97
N ASP A 171 -12.12 -21.30 -30.97
CA ASP A 171 -13.34 -20.62 -31.44
C ASP A 171 -13.64 -19.26 -30.78
N MET A 172 -13.76 -18.22 -31.61
CA MET A 172 -13.80 -16.78 -31.25
C MET A 172 -15.00 -16.28 -30.44
N ASP A 173 -16.07 -17.05 -30.24
CA ASP A 173 -17.30 -16.58 -29.56
C ASP A 173 -17.43 -17.06 -28.11
N ASP A 174 -16.85 -18.22 -27.74
CA ASP A 174 -16.84 -18.70 -26.35
C ASP A 174 -15.73 -18.00 -25.54
N ASP A 175 -14.57 -17.73 -26.17
CA ASP A 175 -13.41 -17.08 -25.52
C ASP A 175 -13.68 -15.63 -25.10
N ARG A 176 -14.54 -14.87 -25.80
CA ARG A 176 -14.83 -13.46 -25.46
C ARG A 176 -15.55 -13.32 -24.11
N VAL A 177 -16.38 -14.30 -23.76
CA VAL A 177 -17.08 -14.36 -22.47
C VAL A 177 -16.14 -14.91 -21.37
N GLU A 178 -15.08 -15.62 -21.75
CA GLU A 178 -14.03 -16.00 -20.80
C GLU A 178 -13.08 -14.82 -20.49
N GLU A 179 -12.77 -13.98 -21.47
CA GLU A 179 -11.85 -12.85 -21.32
C GLU A 179 -12.39 -11.75 -20.39
N ASP A 180 -13.69 -11.38 -20.43
CA ASP A 180 -14.24 -10.36 -19.54
C ASP A 180 -14.30 -10.84 -18.08
N VAL A 181 -14.62 -12.12 -17.88
CA VAL A 181 -14.57 -12.78 -16.57
C VAL A 181 -13.14 -12.86 -16.06
N PHE A 182 -12.19 -13.12 -16.95
CA PHE A 182 -10.77 -13.15 -16.64
C PHE A 182 -10.24 -11.76 -16.24
N LEU A 183 -10.63 -10.69 -16.94
CA LEU A 183 -10.28 -9.32 -16.57
C LEU A 183 -10.82 -8.91 -15.20
N LYS A 184 -12.07 -9.24 -14.89
CA LYS A 184 -12.64 -9.01 -13.54
C LYS A 184 -11.86 -9.76 -12.45
N ARG A 185 -11.36 -10.95 -12.77
CA ARG A 185 -10.52 -11.74 -11.86
C ARG A 185 -9.15 -11.09 -11.69
N ILE A 186 -8.52 -10.65 -12.78
CA ILE A 186 -7.26 -9.92 -12.76
C ILE A 186 -7.43 -8.62 -11.98
N GLU A 187 -8.46 -7.84 -12.24
CA GLU A 187 -8.78 -6.59 -11.53
C GLU A 187 -8.85 -6.85 -10.02
N THR A 188 -9.66 -7.82 -9.60
CA THR A 188 -9.82 -8.16 -8.17
C THR A 188 -8.51 -8.65 -7.55
N HIS A 189 -7.75 -9.45 -8.30
CA HIS A 189 -6.45 -9.94 -7.85
C HIS A 189 -5.45 -8.79 -7.73
N MET A 190 -5.25 -8.02 -8.79
CA MET A 190 -4.33 -6.89 -8.91
C MET A 190 -4.55 -5.84 -7.82
N LEU A 191 -5.80 -5.44 -7.58
CA LEU A 191 -6.13 -4.47 -6.54
C LEU A 191 -5.72 -4.94 -5.12
N ASN A 192 -5.74 -6.26 -4.88
CA ASN A 192 -5.46 -6.84 -3.56
C ASN A 192 -4.02 -7.36 -3.39
N SER A 193 -3.40 -7.86 -4.46
CA SER A 193 -2.09 -8.53 -4.43
C SER A 193 -0.94 -7.55 -4.66
N VAL A 194 -1.15 -6.50 -5.45
CA VAL A 194 -0.11 -5.50 -5.73
C VAL A 194 0.10 -4.63 -4.49
N SER A 195 1.22 -4.88 -3.83
CA SER A 195 1.73 -4.04 -2.74
C SER A 195 2.69 -3.03 -3.34
N LEU A 196 2.37 -1.74 -3.18
CA LEU A 196 3.17 -0.66 -3.72
C LEU A 196 4.31 -0.29 -2.77
N ARG A 197 3.96 -0.18 -1.48
CA ARG A 197 4.89 0.18 -0.40
C ARG A 197 4.33 -0.29 0.95
N GLY A 198 5.21 -0.44 1.92
CA GLY A 198 4.84 -0.71 3.30
C GLY A 198 5.05 -2.16 3.72
N ILE A 199 4.89 -2.40 5.02
CA ILE A 199 5.09 -3.72 5.60
C ILE A 199 3.76 -4.47 5.63
N PRO A 200 3.69 -5.71 5.12
CA PRO A 200 2.49 -6.53 5.21
C PRO A 200 1.98 -6.63 6.65
N ARG A 201 0.66 -6.65 6.81
CA ARG A 201 -0.06 -6.67 8.10
C ARG A 201 0.00 -5.37 8.91
N ILE A 202 0.53 -4.27 8.36
CA ILE A 202 0.42 -2.93 8.96
C ILE A 202 -0.57 -2.09 8.14
N ALA A 203 -1.83 -2.05 8.56
CA ALA A 203 -2.89 -1.43 7.77
C ALA A 203 -2.83 0.11 7.76
N ARG A 204 -2.53 0.70 8.91
CA ARG A 204 -2.46 2.16 9.12
C ARG A 204 -1.39 2.49 10.16
N VAL A 205 -0.80 3.69 10.02
CA VAL A 205 0.17 4.21 10.97
C VAL A 205 -0.23 5.62 11.36
N PHE A 206 -0.33 5.87 12.66
CA PHE A 206 -0.69 7.15 13.24
C PHE A 206 0.54 7.78 13.86
N MET A 207 0.72 9.08 13.66
CA MET A 207 1.81 9.83 14.26
C MET A 207 1.29 10.57 15.49
N VAL A 208 1.99 10.42 16.62
CA VAL A 208 1.59 10.93 17.94
C VAL A 208 2.80 11.59 18.60
N GLU A 209 2.63 12.79 19.16
CA GLU A 209 3.64 13.41 20.02
C GLU A 209 3.59 12.76 21.41
N LYS A 210 4.74 12.30 21.91
CA LYS A 210 4.89 11.81 23.27
C LYS A 210 6.00 12.58 23.98
N LYS A 211 5.77 12.89 25.26
CA LYS A 211 6.80 13.44 26.14
C LYS A 211 7.75 12.35 26.57
N ASN A 212 9.02 12.51 26.21
CA ASN A 212 10.09 11.63 26.64
C ASN A 212 10.98 12.33 27.65
N THR A 213 11.04 11.76 28.85
CA THR A 213 11.82 12.26 29.98
C THR A 213 13.18 11.57 29.99
N TYR A 214 14.26 12.35 29.98
CA TYR A 214 15.63 11.85 30.02
C TYR A 214 16.43 12.54 31.13
N ILE A 215 17.52 11.89 31.55
CA ILE A 215 18.41 12.42 32.60
C ILE A 215 19.56 13.15 31.91
N LYS A 216 19.73 14.43 32.23
CA LYS A 216 20.86 15.24 31.77
C LYS A 216 22.16 14.83 32.47
N ALA A 217 23.31 15.19 31.90
CA ALA A 217 24.62 14.92 32.50
C ALA A 217 24.82 15.56 33.89
N ASN A 218 24.04 16.58 34.24
CA ASN A 218 24.02 17.21 35.56
C ASN A 218 23.14 16.48 36.60
N GLY A 219 22.48 15.38 36.22
CA GLY A 219 21.59 14.59 37.08
C GLY A 219 20.14 15.11 37.17
N GLU A 220 19.80 16.19 36.47
CA GLU A 220 18.42 16.70 36.40
C GLU A 220 17.59 15.94 35.36
N PHE A 221 16.30 15.80 35.62
CA PHE A 221 15.35 15.31 34.63
C PHE A 221 14.97 16.45 33.69
N ASP A 222 15.01 16.17 32.40
CA ASP A 222 14.44 17.05 31.38
C ASP A 222 13.45 16.25 30.52
N SER A 223 12.54 16.96 29.88
CA SER A 223 11.53 16.37 29.01
C SER A 223 11.52 17.08 27.68
N HIS A 224 11.43 16.31 26.61
CA HIS A 224 11.20 16.84 25.28
C HIS A 224 10.10 16.06 24.58
N ASP A 225 9.39 16.72 23.67
CA ASP A 225 8.39 16.09 22.83
C ASP A 225 9.11 15.36 21.67
N GLU A 226 8.74 14.10 21.45
CA GLU A 226 9.24 13.27 20.36
C GLU A 226 8.08 12.66 19.57
N TRP A 227 8.26 12.53 18.26
CA TRP A 227 7.31 11.86 17.37
C TRP A 227 7.42 10.34 17.53
N VAL A 228 6.30 9.70 17.81
CA VAL A 228 6.15 8.26 17.94
C VAL A 228 5.08 7.78 16.97
N LEU A 229 5.32 6.64 16.33
CA LEU A 229 4.39 6.04 15.38
C LEU A 229 3.61 4.90 16.05
N GLU A 230 2.29 4.91 15.92
CA GLU A 230 1.41 3.87 16.42
C GLU A 230 0.74 3.14 15.26
N THR A 231 0.91 1.82 15.18
CA THR A 231 0.41 1.03 14.05
C THR A 231 -0.91 0.33 14.36
N ASP A 232 -1.76 0.18 13.34
CA ASP A 232 -2.91 -0.72 13.32
C ASP A 232 -2.47 -1.99 12.57
N GLY A 233 -2.21 -3.06 13.32
CA GLY A 233 -1.48 -4.23 12.82
C GLY A 233 -0.14 -4.46 13.51
N ASN A 234 0.41 -5.65 13.29
CA ASN A 234 1.66 -6.08 13.89
C ASN A 234 2.53 -6.89 12.90
N ASN A 235 3.79 -6.49 12.81
CA ASN A 235 4.87 -7.21 12.14
C ASN A 235 6.21 -6.66 12.66
N LEU A 236 6.49 -6.95 13.93
CA LEU A 236 7.61 -6.38 14.68
C LEU A 236 8.95 -6.69 14.01
N HIS A 237 9.10 -7.89 13.44
CA HIS A 237 10.32 -8.32 12.76
C HIS A 237 10.70 -7.36 11.63
N GLU A 238 9.81 -7.10 10.68
CA GLU A 238 10.10 -6.19 9.56
C GLU A 238 10.22 -4.73 10.02
N VAL A 239 9.43 -4.32 11.01
CA VAL A 239 9.46 -2.94 11.53
C VAL A 239 10.80 -2.61 12.19
N MET A 240 11.40 -3.55 12.91
CA MET A 240 12.71 -3.34 13.54
C MET A 240 13.86 -3.21 12.53
N HIS A 241 13.68 -3.71 11.30
CA HIS A 241 14.65 -3.60 10.22
C HIS A 241 14.51 -2.31 9.39
N GLN A 242 13.47 -1.52 9.61
CA GLN A 242 13.26 -0.29 8.85
C GLN A 242 14.17 0.84 9.31
N ASP A 243 14.66 1.61 8.34
CA ASP A 243 15.51 2.76 8.60
C ASP A 243 14.74 3.85 9.35
N GLY A 244 15.41 4.47 10.32
CA GLY A 244 14.83 5.52 11.16
C GLY A 244 13.99 5.00 12.33
N VAL A 245 13.77 3.68 12.45
CA VAL A 245 13.13 3.04 13.61
C VAL A 245 14.16 2.74 14.71
N ASP A 246 13.80 3.03 15.97
CA ASP A 246 14.55 2.63 17.14
C ASP A 246 14.11 1.22 17.59
N SER A 247 14.91 0.22 17.20
CA SER A 247 14.67 -1.18 17.52
C SER A 247 14.75 -1.50 19.02
N ARG A 248 15.38 -0.65 19.85
CA ARG A 248 15.49 -0.91 21.30
C ARG A 248 14.27 -0.47 22.09
N ARG A 249 13.54 0.54 21.58
CA ARG A 249 12.38 1.13 22.26
C ARG A 249 11.03 0.70 21.67
N THR A 250 11.03 0.08 20.48
CA THR A 250 9.80 -0.35 19.82
C THR A 250 9.09 -1.47 20.59
N TYR A 251 7.76 -1.33 20.75
CA TYR A 251 6.93 -2.22 21.55
C TYR A 251 5.79 -2.83 20.73
N SER A 252 5.50 -4.11 20.93
CA SER A 252 4.31 -4.79 20.41
C SER A 252 3.33 -5.13 21.53
N ASN A 253 2.03 -5.07 21.25
CA ASN A 253 1.05 -5.64 22.15
C ASN A 253 0.83 -7.15 21.92
N ASN A 254 1.48 -7.79 20.97
CA ASN A 254 1.37 -9.23 20.77
C ASN A 254 2.52 -9.98 21.45
N CYS A 255 2.23 -10.71 22.52
CA CYS A 255 3.24 -11.45 23.27
C CYS A 255 3.86 -12.61 22.48
N VAL A 256 3.12 -13.21 21.55
CA VAL A 256 3.62 -14.33 20.73
C VAL A 256 4.70 -13.82 19.78
N GLU A 257 4.42 -12.70 19.12
CA GLU A 257 5.36 -12.04 18.21
C GLU A 257 6.63 -11.60 18.93
N ILE A 258 6.53 -11.07 20.15
CA ILE A 258 7.72 -10.68 20.95
C ILE A 258 8.59 -11.89 21.30
N MET A 259 8.01 -13.08 21.48
CA MET A 259 8.76 -14.29 21.79
C MET A 259 9.44 -14.89 20.55
N GLU A 260 8.90 -14.64 19.35
CA GLU A 260 9.40 -15.17 18.09
C GLU A 260 10.57 -14.34 17.50
N VAL A 261 10.64 -13.04 17.82
CA VAL A 261 11.66 -12.09 17.36
C VAL A 261 12.81 -12.00 18.36
#